data_AF-A0A090W3T4-F1
#
_entry.id   AF-A0A090W3T4-F1
#
_cell.length_a   1.000
_cell.length_b   1.000
_cell.length_c   1.000
_cell.angle_alpha   90.00
_cell.angle_beta   90.00
_cell.angle_gamma   90.00
#
_symmetry.space_group_name_H-M   'P 1'
#
loop_
_entity.id
_entity.type
_entity.pdbx_description
1 polymer ?
#
loop_
_entity_poly.entity_id
_entity_poly.type
_entity_poly.pdbx_seq_one_letter_code
_entity_poly.pdbx_strand_id
1 'polypeptide(L)'
;MNNAPIFTQDTIVFGLLMLTLGFVFYTSTSSSVFWKKFYKYIPALLMAYMLPGVLTTLGIIAPEWTSINASGEAVEHKSQVYYIASRYLLPAALVLMTLSIDLKAIYNLGPKALIMFLTGTVGVIIGGPLAILLISTVSPETVGGAGPDAVWRGLATLAGSWIGGGANQAAMLEIYKFNTDNYAGMVIVDIVVANIWMAILLLGIGKSEKIDKWLKADNSAIEVLKERVSSYANKISRNPSLSDLMVILGIAFTVVGIAHFGASNISEFLTNDFEAVRDKTSAMSSFGSQFFG
;
A
#
# COMPACT_ATOMS: atom_id res chain seq x y z
N MET A 1 1.70 -29.79 7.73
CA MET A 1 2.87 -30.00 6.84
C MET A 1 3.99 -29.11 7.36
N ASN A 2 5.23 -29.59 7.42
CA ASN A 2 6.37 -28.74 7.80
C ASN A 2 6.76 -27.88 6.59
N ASN A 3 6.64 -26.56 6.70
CA ASN A 3 6.94 -25.60 5.63
C ASN A 3 7.83 -24.45 6.11
N ALA A 4 8.68 -24.72 7.12
CA ALA A 4 9.62 -23.74 7.63
C ALA A 4 10.55 -23.19 6.52
N PRO A 5 10.71 -21.85 6.43
CA PRO A 5 11.66 -21.25 5.49
C PRO A 5 13.11 -21.53 5.93
N ILE A 6 14.07 -21.27 5.03
CA ILE A 6 15.49 -21.40 5.32
C ILE A 6 15.91 -20.54 6.52
N PHE A 7 15.40 -19.30 6.60
CA PHE A 7 15.65 -18.40 7.71
C PHE A 7 14.38 -18.10 8.50
N THR A 8 14.39 -18.47 9.77
CA THR A 8 13.29 -18.26 10.73
C THR A 8 13.58 -17.17 11.75
N GLN A 9 14.85 -16.75 11.89
CA GLN A 9 15.24 -15.69 12.82
C GLN A 9 14.96 -14.31 12.23
N ASP A 10 14.16 -13.51 12.95
CA ASP A 10 13.74 -12.18 12.50
C ASP A 10 14.90 -11.23 12.19
N THR A 11 16.02 -11.33 12.92
CA THR A 11 17.22 -10.53 12.68
C THR A 11 17.85 -10.82 11.32
N ILE A 12 17.89 -12.10 10.91
CA ILE A 12 18.40 -12.52 9.60
C ILE A 12 17.44 -12.09 8.50
N VAL A 13 16.14 -12.33 8.69
CA VAL A 13 15.10 -11.93 7.73
C VAL A 13 15.14 -10.42 7.51
N PHE A 14 15.20 -9.62 8.57
CA PHE A 14 15.33 -8.16 8.49
C PHE A 14 16.62 -7.75 7.74
N GLY A 15 17.76 -8.37 8.06
CA GLY A 15 19.02 -8.11 7.36
C GLY A 15 18.94 -8.38 5.85
N LEU A 16 18.30 -9.47 5.44
CA LEU A 16 18.09 -9.81 4.02
C LEU A 16 17.18 -8.80 3.31
N LEU A 17 16.13 -8.34 3.97
CA LEU A 17 15.24 -7.31 3.42
C LEU A 17 15.98 -5.97 3.29
N MET A 18 16.77 -5.58 4.29
CA MET A 18 17.59 -4.37 4.22
C MET A 18 18.67 -4.46 3.15
N LEU A 19 19.31 -5.62 2.98
CA LEU A 19 20.25 -5.87 1.89
C LEU A 19 19.57 -5.74 0.52
N THR A 20 18.35 -6.27 0.40
CA THR A 20 17.54 -6.18 -0.83
C THR A 20 17.25 -4.74 -1.18
N LEU A 21 16.77 -3.94 -0.22
CA LEU A 21 16.51 -2.51 -0.42
C LEU A 21 17.80 -1.76 -0.77
N GLY A 22 18.87 -1.99 -0.02
CA GLY A 22 20.17 -1.38 -0.27
C GLY A 22 20.70 -1.68 -1.68
N PHE A 23 20.62 -2.95 -2.10
CA PHE A 23 21.00 -3.38 -3.44
C PHE A 23 20.18 -2.67 -4.53
N VAL A 24 18.86 -2.61 -4.39
CA VAL A 24 17.97 -1.96 -5.36
C VAL A 24 18.30 -0.47 -5.49
N PHE A 25 18.35 0.27 -4.39
CA PHE A 25 18.58 1.71 -4.46
C PHE A 25 20.01 2.05 -4.89
N TYR A 26 21.00 1.28 -4.45
CA TYR A 26 22.38 1.44 -4.90
C TYR A 26 22.54 1.19 -6.41
N THR A 27 21.96 0.10 -6.92
CA THR A 27 22.04 -0.19 -8.36
C THR A 27 21.21 0.77 -9.20
N SER A 28 20.09 1.30 -8.67
CA SER A 28 19.24 2.28 -9.37
C SER A 28 19.91 3.63 -9.61
N THR A 29 20.83 4.02 -8.73
CA THR A 29 21.62 5.26 -8.84
C THR A 29 22.98 5.03 -9.50
N SER A 30 23.29 3.80 -9.90
CA SER A 30 24.56 3.43 -10.49
C SER A 30 24.78 4.07 -11.87
N SER A 31 26.02 4.49 -12.13
CA SER A 31 26.42 5.02 -13.44
C SER A 31 26.58 3.96 -14.53
N SER A 32 26.55 2.67 -14.18
CA SER A 32 26.73 1.54 -15.11
C SER A 32 25.67 1.50 -16.21
N VAL A 33 26.11 1.23 -17.45
CA VAL A 33 25.24 1.15 -18.63
C VAL A 33 24.19 0.05 -18.48
N PHE A 34 24.56 -1.09 -17.90
CA PHE A 34 23.64 -2.20 -17.65
C PHE A 34 22.50 -1.79 -16.73
N TRP A 35 22.82 -1.23 -15.55
CA TRP A 35 21.83 -0.84 -14.55
C TRP A 35 20.93 0.29 -15.05
N LYS A 36 21.49 1.30 -15.73
CA LYS A 36 20.68 2.35 -16.37
C LYS A 36 19.68 1.80 -17.38
N LYS A 37 20.09 0.81 -18.18
CA LYS A 37 19.20 0.16 -19.16
C LYS A 37 18.15 -0.70 -18.47
N PHE A 38 18.51 -1.41 -17.40
CA PHE A 38 17.59 -2.23 -16.62
C PHE A 38 16.50 -1.38 -15.96
N TYR A 39 16.90 -0.35 -15.18
CA TYR A 39 15.97 0.51 -14.45
C TYR A 39 15.14 1.44 -15.35
N LYS A 40 15.52 1.58 -16.63
CA LYS A 40 14.66 2.22 -17.65
C LYS A 40 13.37 1.43 -17.90
N TYR A 41 13.40 0.11 -17.75
CA TYR A 41 12.24 -0.76 -18.00
C TYR A 41 11.61 -1.30 -16.71
N ILE A 42 12.42 -1.51 -15.68
CA ILE A 42 11.95 -2.06 -14.41
C ILE A 42 12.24 -1.02 -13.32
N PRO A 43 11.23 -0.23 -12.88
CA PRO A 43 11.44 0.81 -11.87
C PRO A 43 12.01 0.26 -10.56
N ALA A 44 12.83 1.07 -9.87
CA ALA A 44 13.43 0.66 -8.59
C ALA A 44 12.39 0.29 -7.53
N LEU A 45 11.29 1.04 -7.43
CA LEU A 45 10.19 0.74 -6.52
C LEU A 45 9.56 -0.63 -6.78
N LEU A 46 9.40 -1.01 -8.05
CA LEU A 46 8.90 -2.32 -8.43
C LEU A 46 9.86 -3.42 -7.97
N MET A 47 11.18 -3.23 -8.13
CA MET A 47 12.18 -4.19 -7.65
C MET A 47 12.21 -4.32 -6.13
N ALA A 48 12.08 -3.21 -5.40
CA ALA A 48 12.02 -3.20 -3.95
C ALA A 48 10.82 -4.01 -3.41
N TYR A 49 9.75 -4.09 -4.19
CA TYR A 49 8.58 -4.92 -3.89
C TYR A 49 8.75 -6.39 -4.34
N MET A 50 9.25 -6.61 -5.56
CA MET A 50 9.31 -7.95 -6.16
C MET A 50 10.37 -8.85 -5.51
N LEU A 51 11.54 -8.32 -5.16
CA LEU A 51 12.63 -9.14 -4.63
C LEU A 51 12.27 -9.83 -3.30
N PRO A 52 11.67 -9.18 -2.29
CA PRO A 52 11.14 -9.87 -1.11
C PRO A 52 10.12 -10.96 -1.45
N GLY A 53 9.26 -10.74 -2.46
CA GLY A 53 8.32 -11.74 -2.95
C GLY A 53 9.01 -12.97 -3.56
N VAL A 54 10.11 -12.77 -4.28
CA VAL A 54 10.95 -13.87 -4.80
C VAL A 54 11.61 -14.63 -3.65
N LEU A 55 12.17 -13.94 -2.64
CA LEU A 55 12.74 -14.60 -1.45
C LEU A 55 11.69 -15.47 -0.73
N THR A 56 10.46 -14.99 -0.67
CA THR A 56 9.33 -15.73 -0.08
C THR A 56 8.95 -16.94 -0.93
N THR A 57 8.84 -16.76 -2.24
CA THR A 57 8.50 -17.85 -3.18
C THR A 57 9.56 -18.95 -3.20
N LEU A 58 10.83 -18.60 -3.04
CA LEU A 58 11.94 -19.55 -2.96
C LEU A 58 12.05 -20.23 -1.59
N GLY A 59 11.17 -19.91 -0.62
CA GLY A 59 11.22 -20.44 0.74
C GLY A 59 12.42 -19.96 1.56
N ILE A 60 13.07 -18.86 1.15
CA ILE A 60 14.23 -18.31 1.87
C ILE A 60 13.77 -17.62 3.16
N ILE A 61 12.66 -16.88 3.07
CA ILE A 61 11.98 -16.23 4.20
C ILE A 61 10.49 -16.54 4.11
N ALA A 62 9.76 -16.44 5.24
CA ALA A 62 8.31 -16.51 5.23
C ALA A 62 7.73 -15.62 6.33
N PRO A 63 6.57 -14.97 6.11
CA PRO A 63 5.90 -14.20 7.16
C PRO A 63 5.35 -15.12 8.26
N GLU A 64 4.88 -16.31 7.88
CA GLU A 64 4.27 -17.31 8.74
C GLU A 64 4.69 -18.70 8.25
N TRP A 65 4.93 -19.63 9.17
CA TRP A 65 5.26 -21.02 8.84
C TRP A 65 4.86 -21.98 9.97
N THR A 66 4.77 -23.26 9.64
CA THR A 66 4.42 -24.34 10.54
C THR A 66 5.58 -25.33 10.63
N SER A 67 5.97 -25.69 11.84
CA SER A 67 6.95 -26.76 12.11
C SER A 67 6.27 -27.91 12.85
N ILE A 68 6.74 -29.14 12.66
CA ILE A 68 6.25 -30.29 13.43
C ILE A 68 7.21 -30.53 14.60
N ASN A 69 6.69 -30.58 15.83
CA ASN A 69 7.49 -30.86 17.02
C ASN A 69 7.81 -32.35 17.15
N ALA A 70 8.66 -32.72 18.12
CA ALA A 70 9.05 -34.12 18.37
C ALA A 70 7.86 -35.04 18.73
N SER A 71 6.74 -34.46 19.19
CA SER A 71 5.50 -35.16 19.52
C SER A 71 4.54 -35.30 18.31
N GLY A 72 4.93 -34.83 17.13
CA GLY A 72 4.11 -34.88 15.92
C GLY A 72 3.06 -33.77 15.81
N GLU A 73 3.07 -32.78 16.69
CA GLU A 73 2.11 -31.66 16.69
C GLU A 73 2.61 -30.52 15.79
N ALA A 74 1.67 -29.86 15.11
CA ALA A 74 1.94 -28.68 14.30
C ALA A 74 2.05 -27.44 15.21
N VAL A 75 3.18 -26.74 15.13
CA VAL A 75 3.43 -25.47 15.80
C VAL A 75 3.49 -24.38 14.75
N GLU A 76 2.62 -23.38 14.87
CA GLU A 76 2.59 -22.19 14.01
C GLU A 76 3.53 -21.11 14.53
N HIS A 77 4.25 -20.48 13.62
CA HIS A 77 5.21 -19.42 13.89
C HIS A 77 4.92 -18.22 13.00
N LYS A 78 5.20 -17.03 13.51
CA LYS A 78 5.01 -15.76 12.80
C LYS A 78 6.20 -14.83 13.02
N SER A 79 6.73 -14.29 11.93
CA SER A 79 7.82 -13.32 11.95
C SER A 79 7.37 -11.98 12.56
N GLN A 80 8.19 -11.39 13.43
CA GLN A 80 7.96 -10.04 13.97
C GLN A 80 8.45 -8.93 13.04
N VAL A 81 9.09 -9.25 11.91
CA VAL A 81 9.59 -8.23 10.98
C VAL A 81 8.44 -7.40 10.39
N TYR A 82 7.32 -8.04 10.06
CA TYR A 82 6.12 -7.33 9.60
C TYR A 82 5.54 -6.43 10.70
N TYR A 83 5.57 -6.87 11.96
CA TYR A 83 5.13 -6.07 13.12
C TYR A 83 5.94 -4.77 13.21
N ILE A 84 7.27 -4.86 13.14
CA ILE A 84 8.16 -3.70 13.19
C ILE A 84 7.91 -2.77 12.00
N ALA A 85 7.81 -3.33 10.79
CA ALA A 85 7.60 -2.55 9.58
C ALA A 85 6.26 -1.79 9.61
N SER A 86 5.17 -2.46 9.98
CA SER A 86 3.82 -1.91 9.93
C SER A 86 3.49 -0.94 11.07
N ARG A 87 4.04 -1.15 12.27
CA ARG A 87 3.70 -0.34 13.47
C ARG A 87 4.74 0.74 13.82
N TYR A 88 5.97 0.64 13.32
CA TYR A 88 7.01 1.61 13.63
C TYR A 88 7.46 2.34 12.37
N LEU A 89 7.98 1.59 11.39
CA LEU A 89 8.63 2.19 10.21
C LEU A 89 7.63 2.87 9.28
N LEU A 90 6.50 2.21 8.99
CA LEU A 90 5.47 2.74 8.10
C LEU A 90 4.83 4.02 8.68
N PRO A 91 4.36 4.07 9.95
CA PRO A 91 3.83 5.29 10.53
C PRO A 91 4.86 6.42 10.58
N ALA A 92 6.12 6.11 10.92
CA ALA A 92 7.20 7.09 10.90
C ALA A 92 7.42 7.66 9.49
N ALA A 93 7.42 6.82 8.46
CA ALA A 93 7.51 7.24 7.07
C ALA A 93 6.31 8.11 6.65
N LEU A 94 5.09 7.76 7.07
CA LEU A 94 3.89 8.57 6.81
C LEU A 94 3.98 9.97 7.43
N VAL A 95 4.48 10.08 8.67
CA VAL A 95 4.73 11.38 9.32
C VAL A 95 5.73 12.20 8.51
N LEU A 96 6.87 11.62 8.15
CA LEU A 96 7.90 12.32 7.39
C LEU A 96 7.42 12.73 6.00
N MET A 97 6.67 11.86 5.31
CA MET A 97 6.04 12.19 4.03
C MET A 97 5.05 13.34 4.21
N THR A 98 4.22 13.31 5.25
CA THR A 98 3.24 14.38 5.52
C THR A 98 3.93 15.72 5.79
N LEU A 99 5.02 15.74 6.55
CA LEU A 99 5.83 16.93 6.78
C LEU A 99 6.50 17.46 5.50
N SER A 100 6.72 16.59 4.52
CA SER A 100 7.33 16.94 3.23
C SER A 100 6.31 17.47 2.20
N ILE A 101 5.01 17.39 2.49
CA ILE A 101 3.95 17.86 1.58
C ILE A 101 3.81 19.38 1.64
N ASP A 102 3.86 20.05 0.48
CA ASP A 102 3.53 21.47 0.36
C ASP A 102 2.00 21.67 0.23
N LEU A 103 1.32 21.74 1.36
CA LEU A 103 -0.13 21.98 1.43
C LEU A 103 -0.55 23.27 0.73
N LYS A 104 0.30 24.31 0.78
CA LYS A 104 0.01 25.59 0.13
C LYS A 104 0.04 25.44 -1.39
N ALA A 105 0.98 24.68 -1.92
CA ALA A 105 1.08 24.44 -3.35
C ALA A 105 -0.03 23.51 -3.86
N ILE A 106 -0.45 22.51 -3.08
CA ILE A 106 -1.66 21.72 -3.36
C ILE A 106 -2.90 22.62 -3.40
N TYR A 107 -3.07 23.49 -2.40
CA TYR A 107 -4.18 24.44 -2.36
C TYR A 107 -4.19 25.38 -3.59
N ASN A 108 -3.00 25.81 -4.04
CA ASN A 108 -2.85 26.66 -5.22
C ASN A 108 -3.19 25.97 -6.55
N LEU A 109 -3.28 24.63 -6.62
CA LEU A 109 -3.86 23.94 -7.79
C LEU A 109 -5.35 24.29 -7.96
N GLY A 110 -6.00 24.73 -6.88
CA GLY A 110 -7.37 25.19 -6.87
C GLY A 110 -8.36 24.13 -7.37
N PRO A 111 -9.39 24.51 -8.14
CA PRO A 111 -10.45 23.60 -8.55
C PRO A 111 -9.98 22.48 -9.49
N LYS A 112 -8.85 22.65 -10.20
CA LYS A 112 -8.36 21.62 -11.15
C LYS A 112 -8.01 20.31 -10.44
N ALA A 113 -7.37 20.37 -9.27
CA ALA A 113 -7.03 19.16 -8.50
C ALA A 113 -8.28 18.42 -8.01
N LEU A 114 -9.25 19.18 -7.49
CA LEU A 114 -10.51 18.62 -7.02
C LEU A 114 -11.33 18.01 -8.16
N ILE A 115 -11.38 18.67 -9.32
CA ILE A 115 -12.04 18.14 -10.52
C ILE A 115 -11.38 16.85 -10.98
N MET A 116 -10.04 16.77 -11.04
CA MET A 116 -9.34 15.53 -11.39
C MET A 116 -9.68 14.40 -10.43
N PHE A 117 -9.66 14.67 -9.12
CA PHE A 117 -10.03 13.71 -8.10
C PHE A 117 -11.47 13.20 -8.29
N LEU A 118 -12.45 14.12 -8.33
CA LEU A 118 -13.86 13.79 -8.47
C LEU A 118 -14.16 13.09 -9.80
N THR A 119 -13.52 13.49 -10.90
CA THR A 119 -13.68 12.84 -12.20
C THR A 119 -13.16 11.40 -12.15
N GLY A 120 -12.01 11.18 -11.51
CA GLY A 120 -11.48 9.83 -11.25
C GLY A 120 -12.43 9.00 -10.39
N THR A 121 -12.94 9.57 -9.30
CA THR A 121 -13.90 8.92 -8.41
C THR A 121 -15.19 8.52 -9.15
N VAL A 122 -15.78 9.44 -9.90
CA VAL A 122 -16.98 9.17 -10.72
C VAL A 122 -16.67 8.09 -11.78
N GLY A 123 -15.49 8.16 -12.40
CA GLY A 123 -15.01 7.15 -13.34
C GLY A 123 -14.96 5.75 -12.72
N VAL A 124 -14.51 5.60 -11.48
CA VAL A 124 -14.49 4.31 -10.77
C VAL A 124 -15.90 3.87 -10.38
N ILE A 125 -16.71 4.78 -9.83
CA ILE A 125 -18.10 4.49 -9.40
C ILE A 125 -18.95 4.00 -10.58
N ILE A 126 -18.73 4.53 -11.77
CA ILE A 126 -19.45 4.12 -12.98
C ILE A 126 -18.77 2.94 -13.66
N GLY A 127 -17.45 2.99 -13.82
CA GLY A 127 -16.67 2.01 -14.57
C GLY A 127 -16.67 0.61 -13.95
N GLY A 128 -16.63 0.51 -12.62
CA GLY A 128 -16.69 -0.77 -11.91
C GLY A 128 -17.98 -1.55 -12.22
N PRO A 129 -19.16 -1.00 -11.91
CA PRO A 129 -20.44 -1.63 -12.24
C PRO A 129 -20.61 -1.89 -13.74
N LEU A 130 -20.22 -0.96 -14.62
CA LEU A 130 -20.30 -1.17 -16.06
C LEU A 130 -19.43 -2.33 -16.53
N ALA A 131 -18.21 -2.49 -16.00
CA ALA A 131 -17.35 -3.62 -16.33
C ALA A 131 -18.01 -4.95 -15.95
N ILE A 132 -18.61 -5.03 -14.75
CA ILE A 132 -19.33 -6.24 -14.30
C ILE A 132 -20.53 -6.52 -15.20
N LEU A 133 -21.31 -5.49 -15.56
CA LEU A 133 -22.44 -5.62 -16.47
C LEU A 133 -22.00 -6.12 -17.85
N LEU A 134 -20.95 -5.54 -18.43
CA LEU A 134 -20.44 -5.97 -19.73
C LEU A 134 -19.98 -7.42 -19.72
N ILE A 135 -19.21 -7.84 -18.71
CA ILE A 135 -18.77 -9.23 -18.58
C ILE A 135 -19.96 -10.16 -18.33
N SER A 136 -20.97 -9.72 -17.57
CA SER A 136 -22.17 -10.52 -17.33
C SER A 136 -22.95 -10.85 -18.61
N THR A 137 -22.80 -10.06 -19.69
CA THR A 137 -23.45 -10.38 -20.98
C THR A 137 -22.77 -11.51 -21.74
N VAL A 138 -21.49 -11.75 -21.47
CA VAL A 138 -20.66 -12.75 -22.17
C VAL A 138 -20.43 -14.00 -21.32
N SER A 139 -20.23 -13.83 -20.01
CA SER A 139 -20.01 -14.92 -19.04
C SER A 139 -20.69 -14.59 -17.71
N PRO A 140 -22.02 -14.78 -17.62
CA PRO A 140 -22.79 -14.57 -16.39
C PRO A 140 -22.27 -15.38 -15.20
N GLU A 141 -21.81 -16.60 -15.45
CA GLU A 141 -21.26 -17.52 -14.45
C GLU A 141 -19.98 -16.98 -13.80
N THR A 142 -19.15 -16.24 -14.54
CA THR A 142 -17.90 -15.67 -14.02
C THR A 142 -18.14 -14.55 -13.02
N VAL A 143 -19.23 -13.78 -13.16
CA VAL A 143 -19.53 -12.66 -12.25
C VAL A 143 -20.33 -13.09 -11.02
N GLY A 144 -20.81 -14.34 -10.97
CA GLY A 144 -21.56 -14.93 -9.85
C GLY A 144 -22.97 -14.35 -9.64
N GLY A 145 -23.33 -13.25 -10.31
CA GLY A 145 -24.64 -12.61 -10.23
C GLY A 145 -24.96 -12.06 -8.83
N ALA A 146 -25.78 -12.80 -8.08
CA ALA A 146 -26.27 -12.41 -6.75
C ALA A 146 -25.88 -13.46 -5.69
N GLY A 147 -25.76 -13.01 -4.44
CA GLY A 147 -25.33 -13.85 -3.32
C GLY A 147 -23.84 -13.69 -2.96
N PRO A 148 -23.33 -14.51 -2.03
CA PRO A 148 -21.97 -14.38 -1.48
C PRO A 148 -20.83 -14.55 -2.48
N ASP A 149 -21.04 -15.28 -3.58
CA ASP A 149 -20.04 -15.50 -4.63
C ASP A 149 -20.00 -14.39 -5.69
N ALA A 150 -20.88 -13.39 -5.58
CA ALA A 150 -20.93 -12.29 -6.55
C ALA A 150 -19.61 -11.50 -6.54
N VAL A 151 -18.97 -11.40 -7.70
CA VAL A 151 -17.63 -10.80 -7.85
C VAL A 151 -17.57 -9.36 -7.36
N TRP A 152 -18.66 -8.59 -7.49
CA TRP A 152 -18.72 -7.22 -6.99
C TRP A 152 -18.49 -7.12 -5.47
N ARG A 153 -18.90 -8.13 -4.69
CA ARG A 153 -18.67 -8.18 -3.24
C ARG A 153 -17.18 -8.39 -2.95
N GLY A 154 -16.52 -9.27 -3.70
CA GLY A 154 -15.06 -9.42 -3.66
C GLY A 154 -14.34 -8.12 -4.04
N LEU A 155 -14.78 -7.44 -5.10
CA LEU A 155 -14.21 -6.17 -5.55
C LEU A 155 -14.37 -5.06 -4.51
N ALA A 156 -15.47 -5.06 -3.74
CA ALA A 156 -15.65 -4.13 -2.63
C ALA A 156 -14.61 -4.36 -1.51
N THR A 157 -14.21 -5.61 -1.24
CA THR A 157 -13.13 -5.89 -0.29
C THR A 157 -11.79 -5.32 -0.78
N LEU A 158 -11.49 -5.45 -2.07
CA LEU A 158 -10.29 -4.84 -2.66
C LEU A 158 -10.33 -3.33 -2.53
N ALA A 159 -11.43 -2.69 -2.93
CA ALA A 159 -11.55 -1.23 -2.76
C ALA A 159 -11.30 -0.79 -1.30
N GLY A 160 -11.74 -1.59 -0.32
CA GLY A 160 -11.42 -1.41 1.09
C GLY A 160 -9.91 -1.43 1.40
N SER A 161 -9.16 -2.36 0.79
CA SER A 161 -7.70 -2.47 0.98
C SER A 161 -6.95 -1.22 0.51
N TRP A 162 -7.34 -0.64 -0.63
CA TRP A 162 -6.68 0.54 -1.20
C TRP A 162 -7.00 1.84 -0.45
N ILE A 163 -8.20 1.94 0.14
CA ILE A 163 -8.64 3.14 0.85
C ILE A 163 -8.10 3.17 2.28
N GLY A 164 -8.14 2.03 2.99
CA GLY A 164 -7.74 1.98 4.40
C GLY A 164 -7.13 0.66 4.83
N GLY A 165 -6.41 -0.01 3.94
CA GLY A 165 -5.59 -1.18 4.25
C GLY A 165 -6.38 -2.42 4.67
N GLY A 166 -5.66 -3.36 5.30
CA GLY A 166 -6.21 -4.67 5.67
C GLY A 166 -7.40 -4.60 6.64
N ALA A 167 -7.45 -3.60 7.53
CA ALA A 167 -8.58 -3.41 8.44
C ALA A 167 -9.87 -3.04 7.68
N ASN A 168 -9.81 -2.08 6.76
CA ASN A 168 -10.95 -1.74 5.92
C ASN A 168 -11.31 -2.90 4.99
N GLN A 169 -10.34 -3.62 4.45
CA GLN A 169 -10.59 -4.82 3.65
C GLN A 169 -11.37 -5.90 4.44
N ALA A 170 -10.98 -6.17 5.69
CA ALA A 170 -11.68 -7.11 6.56
C ALA A 170 -13.09 -6.62 6.92
N ALA A 171 -13.26 -5.33 7.22
CA ALA A 171 -14.57 -4.74 7.48
C ALA A 171 -15.50 -4.85 6.25
N MET A 172 -14.97 -4.58 5.04
CA MET A 172 -15.73 -4.76 3.80
C MET A 172 -16.11 -6.24 3.58
N LEU A 173 -15.24 -7.20 3.92
CA LEU A 173 -15.56 -8.63 3.86
C LEU A 173 -16.73 -9.00 4.78
N GLU A 174 -16.76 -8.45 6.00
CA GLU A 174 -17.83 -8.69 6.98
C GLU A 174 -19.16 -8.04 6.56
N ILE A 175 -19.12 -6.78 6.10
CA ILE A 175 -20.30 -6.03 5.64
C ILE A 175 -20.89 -6.67 4.38
N TYR A 176 -20.06 -6.95 3.39
CA TYR A 176 -20.50 -7.46 2.09
C TYR A 176 -20.58 -8.98 2.02
N LYS A 177 -20.18 -9.72 3.06
CA LYS A 177 -20.33 -11.18 3.19
C LYS A 177 -19.89 -11.93 1.93
N PHE A 178 -18.74 -11.56 1.38
CA PHE A 178 -18.16 -12.29 0.25
C PHE A 178 -17.72 -13.68 0.72
N ASN A 179 -17.86 -14.69 -0.14
CA ASN A 179 -17.46 -16.05 0.19
C ASN A 179 -15.96 -16.12 0.54
N THR A 180 -15.66 -16.54 1.76
CA THR A 180 -14.29 -16.66 2.28
C THR A 180 -13.45 -17.66 1.51
N ASP A 181 -14.08 -18.69 0.92
CA ASP A 181 -13.38 -19.69 0.11
C ASP A 181 -12.81 -19.07 -1.17
N ASN A 182 -13.48 -18.03 -1.69
CA ASN A 182 -13.07 -17.28 -2.88
C ASN A 182 -12.21 -16.04 -2.54
N TYR A 183 -12.06 -15.70 -1.26
CA TYR A 183 -11.36 -14.50 -0.81
C TYR A 183 -9.86 -14.53 -1.13
N ALA A 184 -9.21 -15.69 -1.00
CA ALA A 184 -7.79 -15.85 -1.33
C ALA A 184 -7.50 -15.51 -2.81
N GLY A 185 -8.38 -15.92 -3.72
CA GLY A 185 -8.28 -15.55 -5.13
C GLY A 185 -8.35 -14.03 -5.35
N MET A 186 -9.16 -13.34 -4.55
CA MET A 186 -9.30 -11.89 -4.63
C MET A 186 -8.04 -11.15 -4.16
N VAL A 187 -7.42 -11.63 -3.09
CA VAL A 187 -6.12 -11.11 -2.62
C VAL A 187 -5.03 -11.30 -3.68
N ILE A 188 -5.04 -12.42 -4.41
CA ILE A 188 -4.10 -12.65 -5.52
C ILE A 188 -4.34 -11.63 -6.64
N VAL A 189 -5.59 -11.34 -6.99
CA VAL A 189 -5.92 -10.30 -7.98
C VAL A 189 -5.37 -8.95 -7.54
N ASP A 190 -5.57 -8.58 -6.27
CA ASP A 190 -5.06 -7.33 -5.69
C ASP A 190 -3.56 -7.20 -5.87
N ILE A 191 -2.83 -8.27 -5.52
CA ILE A 191 -1.38 -8.30 -5.61
C ILE A 191 -0.94 -8.31 -7.07
N VAL A 192 -1.36 -9.27 -7.87
CA VAL A 192 -0.78 -9.49 -9.21
C VAL A 192 -1.22 -8.41 -10.19
N VAL A 193 -2.53 -8.15 -10.28
CA VAL A 193 -3.07 -7.20 -11.27
C VAL A 193 -2.63 -5.79 -10.92
N ALA A 194 -2.67 -5.40 -9.66
CA ALA A 194 -2.24 -4.04 -9.30
C ALA A 194 -0.74 -3.83 -9.49
N ASN A 195 0.11 -4.84 -9.24
CA ASN A 195 1.54 -4.71 -9.53
C ASN A 195 1.84 -4.62 -11.03
N ILE A 196 1.16 -5.41 -11.86
CA ILE A 196 1.29 -5.32 -13.32
C ILE A 196 0.81 -3.94 -13.79
N TRP A 197 -0.33 -3.47 -13.29
CA TRP A 197 -0.86 -2.16 -13.63
C TRP A 197 0.04 -1.02 -13.15
N MET A 198 0.59 -1.12 -11.94
CA MET A 198 1.58 -0.18 -11.39
C MET A 198 2.82 -0.13 -12.28
N ALA A 199 3.32 -1.28 -12.76
CA ALA A 199 4.43 -1.31 -13.70
C ALA A 199 4.09 -0.57 -15.00
N ILE A 200 2.90 -0.78 -15.56
CA ILE A 200 2.42 -0.07 -16.76
C ILE A 200 2.35 1.45 -16.51
N LEU A 201 1.80 1.88 -15.38
CA LEU A 201 1.70 3.30 -15.01
C LEU A 201 3.08 3.94 -14.82
N LEU A 202 4.00 3.27 -14.10
CA LEU A 202 5.36 3.76 -13.88
C LEU A 202 6.14 3.88 -15.20
N LEU A 203 5.95 2.95 -16.14
CA LEU A 203 6.48 3.04 -17.50
C LEU A 203 5.84 4.18 -18.31
N GLY A 204 4.56 4.45 -18.06
CA GLY A 204 3.79 5.53 -18.69
C GLY A 204 4.19 6.93 -18.22
N ILE A 205 4.58 7.09 -16.94
CA ILE A 205 4.97 8.38 -16.36
C ILE A 205 6.09 9.07 -17.16
N GLY A 206 7.09 8.31 -17.62
CA GLY A 206 8.18 8.85 -18.44
C GLY A 206 7.77 9.32 -19.84
N LYS A 207 6.49 9.16 -20.22
CA LYS A 207 5.92 9.56 -21.51
C LYS A 207 4.73 10.53 -21.34
N SER A 208 4.58 11.15 -20.16
CA SER A 208 3.45 12.03 -19.82
C SER A 208 3.18 13.08 -20.90
N GLU A 209 4.18 13.80 -21.39
CA GLU A 209 4.00 14.84 -22.43
C GLU A 209 3.34 14.32 -23.72
N LYS A 210 3.69 13.09 -24.14
CA LYS A 210 3.09 12.48 -25.34
C LYS A 210 1.64 12.11 -25.10
N ILE A 211 1.33 11.59 -23.91
CA ILE A 211 -0.02 11.22 -23.50
C ILE A 211 -0.88 12.49 -23.39
N ASP A 212 -0.36 13.54 -22.75
CA ASP A 212 -1.04 14.82 -22.59
C ASP A 212 -1.35 15.45 -23.95
N LYS A 213 -0.40 15.42 -24.90
CA LYS A 213 -0.62 15.91 -26.27
C LYS A 213 -1.68 15.10 -27.03
N TRP A 214 -1.70 13.78 -26.85
CA TRP A 214 -2.68 12.90 -27.47
C TRP A 214 -4.10 13.14 -26.92
N LEU A 215 -4.22 13.30 -25.61
CA LEU A 215 -5.49 13.58 -24.92
C LEU A 215 -5.90 15.06 -24.97
N LYS A 216 -5.04 15.93 -25.51
CA LYS A 216 -5.19 17.40 -25.51
C LYS A 216 -5.38 17.96 -24.08
N ALA A 217 -4.67 17.39 -23.11
CA ALA A 217 -4.74 17.79 -21.71
C ALA A 217 -3.94 19.08 -21.46
N ASP A 218 -4.52 20.02 -20.71
CA ASP A 218 -3.81 21.20 -20.18
C ASP A 218 -3.15 20.85 -18.83
N ASN A 219 -1.85 20.58 -18.87
CA ASN A 219 -1.04 20.22 -17.70
C ASN A 219 -0.26 21.41 -17.10
N SER A 220 -0.48 22.63 -17.56
CA SER A 220 0.31 23.83 -17.18
C SER A 220 0.39 24.05 -15.66
N ALA A 221 -0.73 23.94 -14.96
CA ALA A 221 -0.79 24.12 -13.49
C ALA A 221 -0.01 23.03 -12.74
N ILE A 222 0.03 21.82 -13.28
CA ILE A 222 0.77 20.69 -12.70
C ILE A 222 2.27 20.89 -12.93
N GLU A 223 2.68 21.34 -14.12
CA GLU A 223 4.09 21.56 -14.42
C GLU A 223 4.66 22.72 -13.60
N VAL A 224 3.91 23.82 -13.42
CA VAL A 224 4.30 24.93 -12.53
C VAL A 224 4.48 24.44 -11.08
N LEU A 225 3.57 23.58 -10.59
CA LEU A 225 3.69 23.00 -9.26
C LEU A 225 4.96 22.13 -9.16
N LYS A 226 5.18 21.25 -10.14
CA LYS A 226 6.33 20.35 -10.20
C LYS A 226 7.65 21.12 -10.24
N GLU A 227 7.75 22.18 -11.04
CA GLU A 227 8.91 23.06 -11.08
C GLU A 227 9.12 23.80 -9.76
N ARG A 228 8.04 24.29 -9.12
CA ARG A 228 8.13 24.97 -7.82
C ARG A 228 8.63 24.04 -6.72
N VAL A 229 8.10 22.81 -6.65
CA VAL A 229 8.54 21.81 -5.68
C VAL A 229 10.00 21.42 -5.95
N SER A 230 10.36 21.19 -7.21
CA SER A 230 11.74 20.81 -7.59
C SER A 230 12.75 21.92 -7.31
N SER A 231 12.41 23.18 -7.63
CA SER A 231 13.28 24.34 -7.40
C SER A 231 13.43 24.66 -5.92
N TYR A 232 12.35 24.55 -5.12
CA TYR A 232 12.43 24.67 -3.67
C TYR A 232 13.33 23.58 -3.09
N ALA A 233 13.07 22.31 -3.42
CA ALA A 233 13.88 21.18 -2.98
C ALA A 233 15.37 21.39 -3.32
N ASN A 234 15.71 21.77 -4.55
CA ASN A 234 17.09 22.04 -4.96
C ASN A 234 17.74 23.20 -4.19
N LYS A 235 16.96 24.23 -3.83
CA LYS A 235 17.46 25.40 -3.09
C LYS A 235 17.79 25.08 -1.63
N ILE A 236 17.07 24.16 -1.00
CA ILE A 236 17.28 23.77 0.40
C ILE A 236 18.02 22.43 0.55
N SER A 237 18.26 21.71 -0.55
CA SER A 237 18.95 20.42 -0.56
C SER A 237 20.39 20.58 -0.09
N ARG A 238 20.72 19.85 0.97
CA ARG A 238 22.09 19.67 1.46
C ARG A 238 22.25 18.23 1.93
N ASN A 239 23.49 17.74 1.95
CA ASN A 239 23.78 16.46 2.56
C ASN A 239 23.42 16.52 4.06
N PRO A 240 22.52 15.66 4.56
CA PRO A 240 22.13 15.68 5.96
C PRO A 240 23.32 15.29 6.83
N SER A 241 23.53 16.02 7.92
CA SER A 241 24.46 15.63 8.97
C SER A 241 23.85 14.53 9.84
N LEU A 242 24.67 13.88 10.68
CA LEU A 242 24.18 12.93 11.68
C LEU A 242 23.09 13.57 12.57
N SER A 243 23.29 14.82 12.98
CA SER A 243 22.32 15.56 13.79
C SER A 243 20.99 15.74 13.06
N ASP A 244 21.02 16.05 11.77
CA ASP A 244 19.80 16.19 10.96
C ASP A 244 19.04 14.85 10.91
N LEU A 245 19.74 13.74 10.69
CA LEU A 245 19.15 12.40 10.69
C LEU A 245 18.54 12.03 12.05
N MET A 246 19.24 12.32 13.15
CA MET A 246 18.74 12.05 14.50
C MET A 246 17.49 12.88 14.82
N VAL A 247 17.44 14.16 14.40
CA VAL A 247 16.25 15.00 14.56
C VAL A 247 15.08 14.48 13.74
N ILE A 248 15.32 14.08 12.48
CA ILE A 248 14.30 13.49 11.59
C ILE A 248 13.70 12.23 12.23
N LEU A 249 14.54 11.30 12.69
CA LEU A 249 14.08 10.09 13.37
C LEU A 249 13.37 10.40 14.69
N GLY A 250 13.89 11.34 15.47
CA GLY A 250 13.30 11.77 16.73
C GLY A 250 11.89 12.33 16.55
N ILE A 251 11.70 13.23 15.59
CA ILE A 251 10.36 13.77 15.25
C ILE A 251 9.45 12.65 14.77
N ALA A 252 9.92 11.81 13.83
CA ALA A 252 9.11 10.75 13.26
C ALA A 252 8.57 9.80 14.34
N PHE A 253 9.46 9.22 15.16
CA PHE A 253 9.05 8.23 16.17
C PHE A 253 8.36 8.85 17.38
N THR A 254 8.63 10.11 17.74
CA THR A 254 7.88 10.80 18.80
C THR A 254 6.43 11.01 18.40
N VAL A 255 6.19 11.47 17.16
CA VAL A 255 4.82 11.64 16.64
C VAL A 255 4.10 10.29 16.56
N VAL A 256 4.78 9.22 16.14
CA VAL A 256 4.23 7.86 16.17
C VAL A 256 3.84 7.46 17.60
N GLY A 257 4.71 7.66 18.58
CA GLY A 257 4.42 7.35 19.98
C GLY A 257 3.19 8.11 20.52
N ILE A 258 3.09 9.42 20.23
CA ILE A 258 1.92 10.24 20.59
C ILE A 258 0.66 9.72 19.89
N ALA A 259 0.75 9.35 18.60
CA ALA A 259 -0.38 8.83 17.85
C ALA A 259 -0.89 7.50 18.42
N HIS A 260 0.00 6.57 18.79
CA HIS A 260 -0.39 5.31 19.44
C HIS A 260 -1.03 5.55 20.81
N PHE A 261 -0.46 6.46 21.62
CA PHE A 261 -1.05 6.82 22.90
C PHE A 261 -2.46 7.41 22.74
N GLY A 262 -2.66 8.31 21.77
CA GLY A 262 -3.97 8.88 21.46
C GLY A 262 -4.94 7.82 20.92
N ALA A 263 -4.50 6.94 20.04
CA ALA A 263 -5.33 5.91 19.41
C ALA A 263 -5.96 4.97 20.43
N SER A 264 -5.23 4.51 21.44
CA SER A 264 -5.78 3.62 22.47
C SER A 264 -6.87 4.30 23.29
N ASN A 265 -6.62 5.52 23.78
CA ASN A 265 -7.58 6.26 24.60
C ASN A 265 -8.84 6.64 23.81
N ILE A 266 -8.69 7.08 22.55
CA ILE A 266 -9.82 7.47 21.70
C ILE A 266 -10.65 6.25 21.29
N SER A 267 -10.00 5.15 20.89
CA SER A 267 -10.67 3.90 20.52
C SER A 267 -11.50 3.34 21.68
N GLU A 268 -10.93 3.33 22.90
CA GLU A 268 -11.63 2.88 24.10
C GLU A 268 -12.84 3.76 24.44
N PHE A 269 -12.66 5.08 24.44
CA PHE A 269 -13.76 6.04 24.62
C PHE A 269 -14.89 5.81 23.61
N LEU A 270 -14.56 5.75 22.31
CA LEU A 270 -15.56 5.59 21.26
C LEU A 270 -16.32 4.25 21.36
N THR A 271 -15.63 3.17 21.70
CA THR A 271 -16.24 1.84 21.83
C THR A 271 -17.15 1.72 23.05
N ASN A 272 -16.80 2.41 24.15
CA ASN A 272 -17.57 2.40 25.38
C ASN A 272 -18.84 3.26 25.29
N ASP A 273 -18.75 4.42 24.64
CA ASP A 273 -19.82 5.42 24.65
C ASP A 273 -20.76 5.36 23.44
N PHE A 274 -20.32 4.79 22.30
CA PHE A 274 -21.11 4.77 21.06
C PHE A 274 -21.41 3.34 20.58
N GLU A 275 -22.68 2.96 20.64
CA GLU A 275 -23.16 1.66 20.16
C GLU A 275 -22.84 1.44 18.68
N ALA A 276 -22.93 2.49 17.85
CA ALA A 276 -22.59 2.44 16.44
C ALA A 276 -21.12 2.08 16.17
N VAL A 277 -20.21 2.34 17.11
CA VAL A 277 -18.79 1.95 17.02
C VAL A 277 -18.57 0.54 17.56
N ARG A 278 -19.33 0.13 18.57
CA ARG A 278 -19.26 -1.21 19.15
C ARG A 278 -19.84 -2.30 18.25
N ASP A 279 -20.88 -1.99 17.47
CA ASP A 279 -21.49 -2.91 16.52
C ASP A 279 -20.57 -3.14 15.32
N LYS A 280 -19.99 -4.34 15.20
CA LYS A 280 -19.07 -4.70 14.10
C LYS A 280 -19.70 -4.61 12.71
N THR A 281 -21.01 -4.72 12.61
CA THR A 281 -21.74 -4.64 11.34
C THR A 281 -21.99 -3.20 10.89
N SER A 282 -21.81 -2.23 11.78
CA SER A 282 -21.89 -0.81 11.48
C SER A 282 -20.66 -0.34 10.71
N ALA A 283 -20.86 0.59 9.77
CA ALA A 283 -19.75 1.26 9.08
C ALA A 283 -18.84 2.04 10.06
N MET A 284 -19.38 2.45 11.20
CA MET A 284 -18.65 3.20 12.22
C MET A 284 -17.79 2.30 13.14
N SER A 285 -17.86 0.98 12.99
CA SER A 285 -17.05 0.02 13.76
C SER A 285 -15.55 0.19 13.52
N SER A 286 -15.20 0.66 12.33
CA SER A 286 -13.82 0.98 11.93
C SER A 286 -13.16 2.03 12.84
N PHE A 287 -13.92 2.96 13.44
CA PHE A 287 -13.40 3.95 14.38
C PHE A 287 -13.01 3.37 15.75
N GLY A 288 -13.55 2.19 16.09
CA GLY A 288 -13.13 1.43 17.26
C GLY A 288 -11.86 0.63 17.01
N SER A 289 -11.46 0.44 15.75
CA SER A 289 -10.25 -0.32 15.42
C SER A 289 -8.99 0.49 15.70
N GLN A 290 -8.04 -0.13 16.39
CA GLN A 290 -6.70 0.44 16.53
C GLN A 290 -5.91 0.07 15.28
N PHE A 291 -6.07 0.84 14.20
CA PHE A 291 -5.39 0.58 12.92
C PHE A 291 -3.85 0.46 13.05
N PHE A 292 -3.27 1.08 14.09
CA PHE A 292 -1.86 0.96 14.46
C PHE A 292 -1.62 0.28 15.82
N GLY A 293 -2.67 -0.11 16.56
CA GLY A 293 -2.55 -0.79 17.86
C GLY A 293 -1.97 -2.19 17.77
#